data_AF-A0A9E3W1S5-F1
#
_entry.id   AF-A0A9E3W1S5-F1
#
_cell.length_a   1.000
_cell.length_b   1.000
_cell.length_c   1.000
_cell.angle_alpha   90.00
_cell.angle_beta   90.00
_cell.angle_gamma   90.00
#
_symmetry.space_group_name_H-M   'P 1'
#
loop_
_entity.id
_entity.type
_entity.pdbx_description
1 polymer ?
#
loop_
_entity_poly.entity_id
_entity_poly.type
_entity_poly.pdbx_seq_one_letter_code
_entity_poly.pdbx_strand_id
1 'polypeptide(L)'
;MKSHRILRQLLKENPEIDRLMREANDKEAAVEAMRQWITPYFEKNPHAMAYYSNRENGREAFDKLSWSDYGAIRLMDYIQNAGRIFEDLNLRGDLVGSNPIKYLWMAAKHGTGGANQHFFYDTLMLFRQIKGTLKRKMPDRQQLQEWMDRHPSGLDEEIMKIRKHNRDRIIKVIIEKIEAGELKSRRYQFGEGMSPEQKFLLASNWWKDTNFHLKFAIRSPKMLNEMLNNSLSTKTMELLHEAREAGLPSFVNPYYLSLLNVSEPGFAIGSDLAIRDYVIYSKQLIKEFGQIVAWEMEDIIEPGKPNAAGWILPTIHNLHRRYPEVAIMIPDTVGRACGGLCVSCQRMYDFQSGHLNFNLDKLKPKETWPQKLQKLMDYFEEDTQLRDILITGGDALMSSDKSMQTILQAVYEMAMRKKESNRNLPEGKKIAEITRVRLGTRLPVFLPQRITKELIAILADFEQKGTQAGIKQFVIQT
;
A
#
# COMPACT_ATOMS: atom_id res chain seq x y z
N MET A 1 24.89 8.18 22.64
CA MET A 1 24.46 7.76 24.01
C MET A 1 23.51 6.54 24.02
N LYS A 2 22.36 6.56 23.31
CA LYS A 2 21.39 5.44 23.33
C LYS A 2 21.93 4.12 22.75
N SER A 3 22.53 4.12 21.56
CA SER A 3 23.08 2.90 20.93
C SER A 3 24.13 2.20 21.80
N HIS A 4 25.02 2.98 22.43
CA HIS A 4 26.05 2.43 23.32
C HIS A 4 25.46 1.78 24.57
N ARG A 5 24.38 2.36 25.13
CA ARG A 5 23.68 1.76 26.29
C ARG A 5 23.08 0.41 25.92
N ILE A 6 22.41 0.32 24.78
CA ILE A 6 21.80 -0.94 24.29
C ILE A 6 22.88 -1.97 23.97
N LEU A 7 23.96 -1.56 23.30
CA LEU A 7 25.10 -2.43 23.01
C LEU A 7 25.73 -2.98 24.30
N ARG A 8 26.01 -2.14 25.30
CA ARG A 8 26.54 -2.60 26.60
C ARG A 8 25.60 -3.61 27.26
N GLN A 9 24.29 -3.37 27.20
CA GLN A 9 23.29 -4.30 27.70
C GLN A 9 23.32 -5.63 26.94
N LEU A 10 23.38 -5.59 25.61
CA LEU A 10 23.50 -6.76 24.74
C LEU A 10 24.73 -7.59 25.11
N LEU A 11 25.91 -6.97 25.18
CA LEU A 11 27.16 -7.67 25.50
C LEU A 11 27.16 -8.21 26.93
N LYS A 12 26.62 -7.45 27.89
CA LYS A 12 26.47 -7.90 29.29
C LYS A 12 25.54 -9.10 29.43
N GLU A 13 24.43 -9.14 28.71
CA GLU A 13 23.49 -10.27 28.72
C GLU A 13 24.01 -11.47 27.89
N ASN A 14 25.07 -11.27 27.10
CA ASN A 14 25.64 -12.26 26.20
C ASN A 14 27.17 -12.28 26.29
N PRO A 15 27.76 -12.64 27.45
CA PRO A 15 29.21 -12.59 27.66
C PRO A 15 29.99 -13.47 26.68
N GLU A 16 29.43 -14.62 26.29
CA GLU A 16 30.01 -15.50 25.28
C GLU A 16 30.12 -14.81 23.91
N ILE A 17 29.07 -14.08 23.52
CA ILE A 17 29.07 -13.33 22.25
C ILE A 17 30.08 -12.18 22.32
N ASP A 18 30.15 -11.46 23.45
CA ASP A 18 31.14 -10.39 23.63
C ASP A 18 32.57 -10.92 23.47
N ARG A 19 32.89 -12.06 24.10
CA ARG A 19 34.18 -12.73 23.94
C ARG A 19 34.46 -13.09 22.49
N LEU A 20 33.56 -13.81 21.83
CA LEU A 20 33.72 -14.23 20.43
C LEU A 20 33.93 -13.03 19.49
N MET A 21 33.18 -11.95 19.69
CA MET A 21 33.32 -10.73 18.89
C MET A 21 34.65 -10.00 19.16
N ARG A 22 35.18 -10.03 20.38
CA ARG A 22 36.47 -9.40 20.70
C ARG A 22 37.67 -10.19 20.19
N GLU A 23 37.60 -11.52 20.27
CA GLU A 23 38.65 -12.44 19.85
C GLU A 23 38.72 -12.59 18.31
N ALA A 24 37.61 -12.36 17.60
CA ALA A 24 37.60 -12.39 16.15
C ALA A 24 38.55 -11.34 15.55
N ASN A 25 39.48 -11.82 14.72
CA ASN A 25 40.49 -11.00 14.06
C ASN A 25 39.89 -10.12 12.95
N ASP A 26 38.95 -10.68 12.20
CA ASP A 26 38.23 -10.03 11.10
C ASP A 26 36.73 -10.39 11.12
N LYS A 27 35.98 -9.86 10.15
CA LYS A 27 34.53 -10.05 10.05
C LYS A 27 34.18 -11.50 9.67
N GLU A 28 35.01 -12.18 8.88
CA GLU A 28 34.84 -13.58 8.49
C GLU A 28 34.97 -14.50 9.72
N ALA A 29 35.99 -14.28 10.54
CA ALA A 29 36.19 -14.97 11.82
C ALA A 29 35.02 -14.73 12.78
N ALA A 30 34.47 -13.51 12.81
CA ALA A 30 33.29 -13.21 13.63
C ALA A 30 32.03 -13.97 13.17
N VAL A 31 31.81 -14.09 11.85
CA VAL A 31 30.70 -14.88 11.28
C VAL A 31 30.86 -16.35 11.62
N GLU A 32 32.07 -16.90 11.49
CA GLU A 32 32.33 -18.31 11.79
C GLU A 32 32.20 -18.61 13.29
N ALA A 33 32.70 -17.74 14.16
CA ALA A 33 32.52 -17.84 15.61
C ALA A 33 31.03 -17.86 16.00
N MET A 34 30.21 -17.01 15.36
CA MET A 34 28.75 -17.02 15.57
C MET A 34 28.08 -18.30 15.07
N ARG A 35 28.55 -18.85 13.94
CA ARG A 35 28.08 -20.15 13.42
C ARG A 35 28.36 -21.28 14.40
N GLN A 36 29.59 -21.34 14.92
CA GLN A 36 29.98 -22.35 15.91
C GLN A 36 29.17 -22.21 17.19
N TRP A 37 28.91 -20.98 17.65
CA TRP A 37 28.11 -20.73 18.84
C TRP A 37 26.66 -21.24 18.75
N ILE A 38 25.99 -21.05 17.61
CA ILE A 38 24.58 -21.46 17.44
C ILE A 38 24.44 -22.92 17.01
N THR A 39 25.48 -23.56 16.48
CA THR A 39 25.43 -24.96 16.00
C THR A 39 24.90 -25.95 17.06
N PRO A 40 25.39 -25.94 18.32
CA PRO A 40 24.88 -26.81 19.38
C PRO A 40 23.38 -26.63 19.70
N TYR A 41 22.80 -25.47 19.35
CA TYR A 41 21.35 -25.28 19.47
C TYR A 41 20.61 -26.20 18.49
N PHE A 42 21.05 -26.26 17.23
CA PHE A 42 20.40 -27.06 16.19
C PHE A 42 20.60 -28.57 16.41
N GLU A 43 21.72 -28.98 17.00
CA GLU A 43 21.93 -30.37 17.42
C GLU A 43 20.91 -30.82 18.48
N LYS A 44 20.54 -29.92 19.40
CA LYS A 44 19.54 -30.18 20.45
C LYS A 44 18.09 -30.01 19.98
N ASN A 45 17.87 -29.32 18.87
CA ASN A 45 16.55 -28.97 18.35
C ASN A 45 16.40 -29.47 16.89
N PRO A 46 16.19 -30.78 16.67
CA PRO A 46 16.21 -31.37 15.33
C PRO A 46 15.11 -30.83 14.40
N HIS A 47 13.94 -30.46 14.93
CA HIS A 47 12.87 -29.83 14.14
C HIS A 47 13.30 -28.48 13.57
N ALA A 48 14.02 -27.66 14.35
CA ALA A 48 14.56 -26.39 13.87
C ALA A 48 15.57 -26.60 12.75
N MET A 49 16.44 -27.61 12.88
CA MET A 49 17.44 -27.94 11.86
C MET A 49 16.79 -28.51 10.60
N ALA A 50 15.80 -29.40 10.74
CA ALA A 50 15.07 -29.97 9.62
C ALA A 50 14.33 -28.88 8.82
N TYR A 51 13.69 -27.94 9.53
CA TYR A 51 13.02 -26.80 8.90
C TYR A 51 14.00 -25.86 8.19
N TYR A 52 15.09 -25.45 8.87
CA TYR A 52 16.11 -24.57 8.29
C TYR A 52 16.77 -25.18 7.04
N SER A 53 17.10 -26.47 7.09
CA SER A 53 17.68 -27.20 5.95
C SER A 53 16.66 -27.58 4.87
N ASN A 54 15.39 -27.14 5.01
CA ASN A 54 14.27 -27.46 4.12
C ASN A 54 14.03 -28.98 3.95
N ARG A 55 14.49 -29.81 4.88
CA ARG A 55 14.21 -31.25 4.94
C ARG A 55 12.77 -31.51 5.38
N GLU A 56 12.25 -30.66 6.25
CA GLU A 56 10.82 -30.57 6.58
C GLU A 56 10.34 -29.17 6.20
N ASN A 57 9.18 -29.06 5.56
CA ASN A 57 8.61 -27.79 5.16
C ASN A 57 7.08 -27.79 5.25
N GLY A 58 6.47 -26.63 5.03
CA GLY A 58 5.03 -26.45 5.13
C GLY A 58 4.55 -26.19 6.56
N ARG A 59 3.22 -26.13 6.69
CA ARG A 59 2.56 -25.65 7.92
C ARG A 59 2.81 -26.56 9.11
N GLU A 60 2.78 -27.88 8.91
CA GLU A 60 2.98 -28.85 9.99
C GLU A 60 4.39 -28.77 10.59
N ALA A 61 5.43 -28.65 9.74
CA ALA A 61 6.80 -28.47 10.19
C ALA A 61 6.98 -27.14 10.92
N PHE A 62 6.36 -26.06 10.40
CA PHE A 62 6.38 -24.74 11.04
C PHE A 62 5.74 -24.74 12.44
N ASP A 63 4.61 -25.44 12.61
CA ASP A 63 3.89 -25.50 13.89
C ASP A 63 4.64 -26.31 14.97
N LYS A 64 5.61 -27.14 14.59
CA LYS A 64 6.52 -27.85 15.53
C LYS A 64 7.62 -26.95 16.10
N LEU A 65 7.85 -25.77 15.52
CA LEU A 65 8.92 -24.86 15.96
C LEU A 65 8.53 -24.12 17.24
N SER A 66 9.45 -24.06 18.20
CA SER A 66 9.34 -23.24 19.41
C SER A 66 9.69 -21.78 19.13
N TRP A 67 9.33 -20.88 20.06
CA TRP A 67 9.68 -19.46 19.92
C TRP A 67 11.18 -19.19 19.81
N SER A 68 12.01 -19.99 20.48
CA SER A 68 13.47 -19.88 20.41
C SER A 68 14.02 -20.38 19.07
N ASP A 69 13.38 -21.36 18.45
CA ASP A 69 13.77 -21.88 17.13
C ASP A 69 13.68 -20.81 16.06
N TYR A 70 12.65 -19.95 16.13
CA TYR A 70 12.46 -18.85 15.18
C TYR A 70 13.66 -17.88 15.25
N GLY A 71 14.16 -17.63 16.45
CA GLY A 71 15.34 -16.79 16.66
C GLY A 71 16.62 -17.46 16.16
N ALA A 72 16.78 -18.76 16.43
CA ALA A 72 17.97 -19.51 16.02
C ALA A 72 18.07 -19.62 14.48
N ILE A 73 16.94 -19.95 13.83
CA ILE A 73 16.80 -19.96 12.37
C ILE A 73 17.12 -18.59 11.79
N ARG A 74 16.54 -17.52 12.34
CA ARG A 74 16.81 -16.15 11.87
C ARG A 74 18.28 -15.74 12.00
N LEU A 75 18.95 -16.10 13.10
CA LEU A 75 20.38 -15.85 13.25
C LEU A 75 21.19 -16.62 12.21
N MET A 76 20.79 -17.86 11.91
CA MET A 76 21.47 -18.67 10.90
C MET A 76 21.27 -18.13 9.49
N ASP A 77 20.09 -17.58 9.17
CA ASP A 77 19.87 -16.83 7.93
C ASP A 77 20.83 -15.63 7.82
N TYR A 78 21.03 -14.88 8.90
CA TYR A 78 21.97 -13.74 8.90
C TYR A 78 23.41 -14.18 8.66
N ILE A 79 23.82 -15.31 9.23
CA ILE A 79 25.17 -15.86 9.09
C ILE A 79 25.38 -16.41 7.68
N GLN A 80 24.42 -17.15 7.13
CA GLN A 80 24.48 -17.70 5.77
C GLN A 80 24.53 -16.61 4.70
N ASN A 81 23.79 -15.52 4.91
CA ASN A 81 23.69 -14.42 3.96
C ASN A 81 24.65 -13.26 4.25
N ALA A 82 25.55 -13.41 5.24
CA ALA A 82 26.51 -12.37 5.61
C ALA A 82 27.48 -12.10 4.45
N GLY A 83 27.62 -10.82 4.09
CA GLY A 83 28.49 -10.37 3.00
C GLY A 83 27.86 -10.41 1.62
N ARG A 84 26.60 -10.83 1.47
CA ARG A 84 25.89 -10.72 0.19
C ARG A 84 25.79 -9.24 -0.22
N ILE A 85 26.06 -8.98 -1.49
CA ILE A 85 26.00 -7.66 -2.12
C ILE A 85 24.82 -7.65 -3.07
N PHE A 86 24.03 -6.58 -3.02
CA PHE A 86 22.87 -6.39 -3.86
C PHE A 86 22.90 -4.97 -4.43
N GLU A 87 22.35 -4.80 -5.62
CA GLU A 87 22.03 -3.49 -6.17
C GLU A 87 20.79 -2.94 -5.43
N ASP A 88 20.92 -1.78 -4.79
CA ASP A 88 19.80 -1.13 -4.09
C ASP A 88 19.20 -0.03 -4.96
N LEU A 89 18.00 -0.29 -5.48
CA LEU A 89 17.27 0.65 -6.33
C LEU A 89 16.87 1.94 -5.59
N ASN A 90 16.75 1.92 -4.24
CA ASN A 90 16.53 3.14 -3.47
C ASN A 90 17.77 4.03 -3.39
N LEU A 91 18.95 3.46 -3.67
CA LEU A 91 20.23 4.16 -3.74
C LEU A 91 20.74 4.23 -5.19
N ARG A 92 19.81 4.28 -6.16
CA ARG A 92 20.13 4.50 -7.59
C ARG A 92 21.06 3.45 -8.18
N GLY A 93 20.94 2.22 -7.70
CA GLY A 93 21.74 1.08 -8.16
C GLY A 93 23.08 0.96 -7.44
N ASP A 94 23.31 1.71 -6.35
CA ASP A 94 24.50 1.50 -5.53
C ASP A 94 24.54 0.08 -4.96
N LEU A 95 25.75 -0.49 -4.91
CA LEU A 95 25.98 -1.81 -4.34
C LEU A 95 25.99 -1.74 -2.82
N VAL A 96 25.03 -2.41 -2.18
CA VAL A 96 24.90 -2.48 -0.72
C VAL A 96 25.21 -3.90 -0.24
N GLY A 97 26.11 -4.00 0.72
CA GLY A 97 26.44 -5.26 1.39
C GLY A 97 25.63 -5.45 2.67
N SER A 98 24.96 -6.60 2.82
CA SER A 98 24.31 -7.00 4.08
C SER A 98 25.26 -7.84 4.92
N ASN A 99 25.69 -7.33 6.09
CA ASN A 99 26.47 -8.12 7.03
C ASN A 99 26.16 -7.74 8.50
N PRO A 100 25.06 -8.28 9.07
CA PRO A 100 24.68 -8.02 10.46
C PRO A 100 25.78 -8.36 11.48
N ILE A 101 26.49 -9.48 11.28
CA ILE A 101 27.51 -9.93 12.24
C ILE A 101 28.72 -9.00 12.25
N LYS A 102 29.14 -8.48 11.08
CA LYS A 102 30.19 -7.45 10.98
C LYS A 102 29.87 -6.24 11.87
N TYR A 103 28.64 -5.75 11.86
CA TYR A 103 28.28 -4.57 12.63
C TYR A 103 28.32 -4.82 14.14
N LEU A 104 27.92 -6.02 14.59
CA LEU A 104 28.06 -6.43 15.98
C LEU A 104 29.53 -6.56 16.39
N TRP A 105 30.35 -7.20 15.55
CA TRP A 105 31.79 -7.36 15.74
C TRP A 105 32.50 -6.01 15.88
N MET A 106 32.30 -5.11 14.91
CA MET A 106 32.89 -3.77 14.96
C MET A 106 32.46 -3.01 16.22
N ALA A 107 31.18 -3.09 16.58
CA ALA A 107 30.65 -2.42 17.75
C ALA A 107 31.24 -2.95 19.06
N ALA A 108 31.41 -4.28 19.20
CA ALA A 108 32.02 -4.88 20.38
C ALA A 108 33.50 -4.50 20.52
N LYS A 109 34.25 -4.50 19.41
CA LYS A 109 35.70 -4.25 19.37
C LYS A 109 36.06 -2.77 19.49
N HIS A 110 35.31 -1.89 18.82
CA HIS A 110 35.65 -0.47 18.67
C HIS A 110 34.65 0.48 19.37
N GLY A 111 33.61 -0.05 20.01
CA GLY A 111 32.52 0.75 20.60
C GLY A 111 31.58 1.40 19.58
N THR A 112 31.91 1.32 18.29
CA THR A 112 31.11 1.82 17.16
C THR A 112 31.22 0.83 16.01
N GLY A 113 30.17 0.72 15.18
CA GLY A 113 30.14 -0.32 14.14
C GLY A 113 29.23 -0.01 12.97
N GLY A 114 28.97 1.26 12.68
CA GLY A 114 28.12 1.65 11.54
C GLY A 114 26.61 1.37 11.70
N ALA A 115 26.19 0.69 12.77
CA ALA A 115 24.78 0.41 13.06
C ALA A 115 24.14 1.42 14.02
N ASN A 116 22.82 1.60 13.89
CA ASN A 116 22.03 2.48 14.74
C ASN A 116 21.42 1.74 15.95
N GLN A 117 20.72 2.46 16.82
CA GLN A 117 20.13 1.91 18.04
C GLN A 117 19.10 0.79 17.80
N HIS A 118 18.38 0.81 16.67
CA HIS A 118 17.33 -0.15 16.35
C HIS A 118 17.95 -1.51 16.02
N PHE A 119 19.04 -1.52 15.26
CA PHE A 119 19.81 -2.74 15.00
C PHE A 119 20.25 -3.44 16.30
N PHE A 120 20.83 -2.70 17.25
CA PHE A 120 21.27 -3.29 18.51
C PHE A 120 20.11 -3.75 19.39
N TYR A 121 18.97 -3.06 19.34
CA TYR A 121 17.77 -3.46 20.06
C TYR A 121 17.18 -4.77 19.50
N ASP A 122 17.06 -4.86 18.18
CA ASP A 122 16.59 -6.07 17.50
C ASP A 122 17.54 -7.25 17.76
N THR A 123 18.86 -7.01 17.71
CA THR A 123 19.87 -8.04 18.01
C THR A 123 19.80 -8.49 19.48
N LEU A 124 19.59 -7.56 20.42
CA LEU A 124 19.38 -7.89 21.83
C LEU A 124 18.13 -8.77 22.01
N MET A 125 17.01 -8.41 21.38
CA MET A 125 15.77 -9.19 21.46
C MET A 125 15.89 -10.55 20.78
N LEU A 126 16.62 -10.64 19.66
CA LEU A 126 16.93 -11.90 19.00
C LEU A 126 17.70 -12.84 19.93
N PHE A 127 18.74 -12.37 20.62
CA PHE A 127 19.46 -13.22 21.56
C PHE A 127 18.63 -13.63 22.77
N ARG A 128 17.75 -12.74 23.27
CA ARG A 128 16.80 -13.10 24.33
C ARG A 128 15.78 -14.14 23.86
N GLN A 129 15.34 -14.06 22.62
CA GLN A 129 14.47 -15.05 21.99
C GLN A 129 15.17 -16.41 21.90
N ILE A 130 16.39 -16.46 21.37
CA ILE A 130 17.19 -17.70 21.26
C ILE A 130 17.42 -18.34 22.64
N LYS A 131 17.75 -17.53 23.66
CA LYS A 131 17.96 -17.99 25.03
C LYS A 131 16.66 -18.31 25.79
N GLY A 132 15.50 -18.05 25.19
CA GLY A 132 14.19 -18.27 25.81
C GLY A 132 13.85 -17.32 26.96
N THR A 133 14.63 -16.24 27.15
CA THR A 133 14.37 -15.19 28.15
C THR A 133 13.33 -14.19 27.66
N LEU A 134 13.19 -14.00 26.35
CA LEU A 134 12.05 -13.31 25.74
C LEU A 134 10.89 -14.29 25.60
N LYS A 135 9.82 -14.09 26.38
CA LYS A 135 8.58 -14.86 26.25
C LYS A 135 7.64 -14.18 25.26
N ARG A 136 7.08 -14.97 24.33
CA ARG A 136 6.03 -14.51 23.43
C ARG A 136 4.70 -14.46 24.17
N LYS A 137 4.14 -13.26 24.36
CA LYS A 137 2.79 -13.05 24.86
C LYS A 137 1.95 -12.43 23.74
N MET A 138 1.00 -13.19 23.22
CA MET A 138 0.01 -12.65 22.29
C MET A 138 -1.02 -11.87 23.12
N PRO A 139 -1.41 -10.65 22.71
CA PRO A 139 -2.48 -9.95 23.38
C PRO A 139 -3.78 -10.73 23.19
N ASP A 140 -4.56 -10.85 24.25
CA ASP A 140 -5.92 -11.37 24.14
C ASP A 140 -6.87 -10.30 23.58
N ARG A 141 -8.11 -10.71 23.29
CA ARG A 141 -9.12 -9.82 22.73
C ARG A 141 -9.41 -8.62 23.64
N GLN A 142 -9.42 -8.81 24.95
CA GLN A 142 -9.72 -7.73 25.90
C GLN A 142 -8.59 -6.70 25.88
N GLN A 143 -7.33 -7.15 25.92
CA GLN A 143 -6.18 -6.28 25.83
C GLN A 143 -6.14 -5.50 24.51
N LEU A 144 -6.51 -6.15 23.39
CA LEU A 144 -6.65 -5.46 22.10
C LEU A 144 -7.75 -4.40 22.15
N GLN A 145 -8.90 -4.70 22.73
CA GLN A 145 -10.00 -3.76 22.88
C GLN A 145 -9.60 -2.56 23.75
N GLU A 146 -8.99 -2.80 24.90
CA GLU A 146 -8.45 -1.75 25.77
C GLU A 146 -7.44 -0.87 25.04
N TRP A 147 -6.60 -1.44 24.19
CA TRP A 147 -5.67 -0.66 23.38
C TRP A 147 -6.34 0.22 22.34
N MET A 148 -7.39 -0.28 21.70
CA MET A 148 -8.19 0.45 20.72
C MET A 148 -8.98 1.58 21.37
N ASP A 149 -9.56 1.33 22.55
CA ASP A 149 -10.39 2.29 23.30
C ASP A 149 -9.58 3.47 23.85
N ARG A 150 -8.24 3.40 23.84
CA ARG A 150 -7.37 4.55 24.17
C ARG A 150 -7.46 5.70 23.16
N HIS A 151 -8.03 5.45 21.98
CA HIS A 151 -8.11 6.43 20.92
C HIS A 151 -9.56 6.63 20.49
N PRO A 152 -9.97 7.88 20.18
CA PRO A 152 -11.29 8.14 19.63
C PRO A 152 -11.54 7.32 18.35
N SER A 153 -12.74 6.77 18.22
CA SER A 153 -13.16 6.02 17.03
C SER A 153 -13.27 6.90 15.78
N GLY A 154 -13.40 8.22 15.99
CA GLY A 154 -13.71 9.18 14.95
C GLY A 154 -15.21 9.29 14.67
N LEU A 155 -16.05 8.52 15.37
CA LEU A 155 -17.52 8.67 15.41
C LEU A 155 -17.98 9.39 16.68
N ASP A 156 -17.05 9.79 17.53
CA ASP A 156 -17.30 10.57 18.73
C ASP A 156 -17.97 11.90 18.39
N GLU A 157 -18.96 12.34 19.18
CA GLU A 157 -19.77 13.53 18.88
C GLU A 157 -18.92 14.79 18.65
N GLU A 158 -17.89 14.99 19.47
CA GLU A 158 -16.97 16.13 19.36
C GLU A 158 -16.18 16.09 18.04
N ILE A 159 -15.74 14.91 17.60
CA ILE A 159 -15.05 14.74 16.32
C ILE A 159 -16.02 14.98 15.15
N MET A 160 -17.25 14.48 15.25
CA MET A 160 -18.29 14.73 14.24
C MET A 160 -18.61 16.22 14.10
N LYS A 161 -18.65 16.97 15.22
CA LYS A 161 -18.83 18.43 15.23
C LYS A 161 -17.66 19.13 14.54
N ILE A 162 -16.41 18.74 14.83
CA ILE A 162 -15.21 19.29 14.16
C ILE A 162 -15.28 19.05 12.65
N ARG A 163 -15.56 17.82 12.21
CA ARG A 163 -15.67 17.48 10.78
C ARG A 163 -16.81 18.22 10.09
N LYS A 164 -17.95 18.40 10.76
CA LYS A 164 -19.06 19.22 10.26
C LYS A 164 -18.61 20.67 10.07
N HIS A 165 -17.91 21.25 11.03
CA HIS A 165 -17.38 22.61 10.92
C HIS A 165 -16.38 22.75 9.75
N ASN A 166 -15.46 21.79 9.60
CA ASN A 166 -14.52 21.75 8.48
C ASN A 166 -15.23 21.69 7.13
N ARG A 167 -16.24 20.82 7.00
CA ARG A 167 -17.08 20.73 5.80
C ARG A 167 -17.74 22.07 5.50
N ASP A 168 -18.43 22.66 6.48
CA ASP A 168 -19.20 23.89 6.29
C ASP A 168 -18.28 25.05 5.87
N ARG A 169 -17.07 25.12 6.44
CA ARG A 169 -16.03 26.06 6.03
C ARG A 169 -15.58 25.83 4.58
N ILE A 170 -15.27 24.60 4.19
CA ILE A 170 -14.87 24.27 2.81
C ILE A 170 -15.98 24.63 1.82
N ILE A 171 -17.24 24.35 2.15
CA ILE A 171 -18.40 24.73 1.33
C ILE A 171 -18.45 26.25 1.12
N LYS A 172 -18.25 27.05 2.18
CA LYS A 172 -18.23 28.52 2.08
C LYS A 172 -17.13 29.02 1.14
N VAL A 173 -15.91 28.51 1.27
CA VAL A 173 -14.80 28.85 0.35
C VAL A 173 -15.14 28.48 -1.09
N ILE A 174 -15.75 27.31 -1.33
CA ILE A 174 -16.18 26.93 -2.69
C ILE A 174 -17.24 27.89 -3.23
N ILE A 175 -18.23 28.29 -2.42
CA ILE A 175 -19.27 29.26 -2.82
C ILE A 175 -18.63 30.59 -3.23
N GLU A 176 -17.79 31.16 -2.36
CA GLU A 176 -17.09 32.43 -2.60
C GLU A 176 -16.28 32.39 -3.90
N LYS A 177 -15.58 31.28 -4.16
CA LYS A 177 -14.81 31.10 -5.40
C LYS A 177 -15.67 30.92 -6.64
N ILE A 178 -16.85 30.32 -6.54
CA ILE A 178 -17.80 30.23 -7.66
C ILE A 178 -18.34 31.63 -7.98
N GLU A 179 -18.69 32.40 -6.96
CA GLU A 179 -19.19 33.78 -7.13
C GLU A 179 -18.14 34.72 -7.69
N ALA A 180 -16.88 34.58 -7.26
CA ALA A 180 -15.75 35.29 -7.82
C ALA A 180 -15.36 34.84 -9.25
N GLY A 181 -15.99 33.77 -9.77
CA GLY A 181 -15.69 33.20 -11.08
C GLY A 181 -14.35 32.45 -11.16
N GLU A 182 -13.67 32.23 -10.04
CA GLU A 182 -12.43 31.45 -9.93
C GLU A 182 -12.68 29.95 -10.13
N LEU A 183 -13.85 29.46 -9.67
CA LEU A 183 -14.30 28.09 -9.86
C LEU A 183 -15.53 28.07 -10.77
N LYS A 184 -15.48 27.25 -11.83
CA LYS A 184 -16.56 27.14 -12.82
C LYS A 184 -17.01 25.71 -12.99
N SER A 185 -18.32 25.48 -13.00
CA SER A 185 -18.94 24.19 -13.31
C SER A 185 -20.21 24.40 -14.13
N ARG A 186 -20.46 23.52 -15.11
CA ARG A 186 -21.75 23.52 -15.82
C ARG A 186 -22.89 22.98 -14.94
N ARG A 187 -22.59 22.07 -14.02
CA ARG A 187 -23.56 21.36 -13.17
C ARG A 187 -23.82 22.04 -11.83
N TYR A 188 -22.80 22.68 -11.26
CA TYR A 188 -22.86 23.28 -9.92
C TYR A 188 -22.79 24.80 -10.08
N GLN A 189 -23.96 25.43 -10.22
CA GLN A 189 -24.12 26.86 -10.43
C GLN A 189 -25.22 27.39 -9.50
N PHE A 190 -25.09 28.64 -9.10
CA PHE A 190 -26.14 29.34 -8.34
C PHE A 190 -27.06 30.07 -9.31
N GLY A 191 -28.36 30.10 -9.00
CA GLY A 191 -29.31 30.94 -9.70
C GLY A 191 -29.12 32.42 -9.36
N GLU A 192 -29.60 33.29 -10.25
CA GLU A 192 -29.63 34.73 -10.00
C GLU A 192 -30.49 35.06 -8.78
N GLY A 193 -30.04 36.03 -7.98
CA GLY A 193 -30.77 36.50 -6.79
C GLY A 193 -30.79 35.55 -5.58
N MET A 194 -30.12 34.40 -5.62
CA MET A 194 -30.07 33.49 -4.46
C MET A 194 -29.38 34.14 -3.25
N SER A 195 -29.98 34.02 -2.06
CA SER A 195 -29.38 34.49 -0.80
C SER A 195 -28.16 33.63 -0.40
N PRO A 196 -27.26 34.14 0.46
CA PRO A 196 -26.15 33.35 0.99
C PRO A 196 -26.58 32.02 1.63
N GLU A 197 -27.70 32.01 2.35
CA GLU A 197 -28.25 30.82 3.02
C GLU A 197 -28.76 29.80 2.00
N GLN A 198 -29.44 30.26 0.94
CA GLN A 198 -29.92 29.40 -0.14
C GLN A 198 -28.75 28.77 -0.91
N LYS A 199 -27.69 29.54 -1.19
CA LYS A 199 -26.45 29.05 -1.81
C LYS A 199 -25.78 28.00 -0.94
N PHE A 200 -25.66 28.26 0.36
CA PHE A 200 -25.10 27.31 1.32
C PHE A 200 -25.88 26.01 1.40
N LEU A 201 -27.22 26.07 1.46
CA LEU A 201 -28.07 24.88 1.48
C LEU A 201 -27.95 24.06 0.19
N LEU A 202 -27.93 24.74 -0.97
CA LEU A 202 -27.77 24.09 -2.27
C LEU A 202 -26.40 23.40 -2.39
N ALA A 203 -25.32 24.10 -2.01
CA ALA A 203 -23.97 23.52 -2.02
C ALA A 203 -23.81 22.38 -1.00
N SER A 204 -24.48 22.47 0.15
CA SER A 204 -24.56 21.37 1.12
C SER A 204 -25.27 20.13 0.56
N ASN A 205 -26.23 20.31 -0.36
CA ASN A 205 -26.82 19.19 -1.08
C ASN A 205 -25.86 18.63 -2.13
N TRP A 206 -25.13 19.48 -2.86
CA TRP A 206 -24.10 19.03 -3.81
C TRP A 206 -22.98 18.23 -3.13
N TRP A 207 -22.69 18.47 -1.85
CA TRP A 207 -21.74 17.68 -1.06
C TRP A 207 -22.03 16.17 -1.06
N LYS A 208 -23.28 15.76 -1.29
CA LYS A 208 -23.67 14.33 -1.36
C LYS A 208 -23.31 13.68 -2.70
N ASP A 209 -22.93 14.45 -3.71
CA ASP A 209 -22.60 13.98 -5.06
C ASP A 209 -21.09 13.79 -5.20
N THR A 210 -20.66 12.57 -5.56
CA THR A 210 -19.25 12.24 -5.82
C THR A 210 -18.60 13.20 -6.82
N ASN A 211 -19.34 13.64 -7.84
CA ASN A 211 -18.79 14.49 -8.90
C ASN A 211 -18.49 15.90 -8.40
N PHE A 212 -19.17 16.38 -7.35
CA PHE A 212 -18.88 17.68 -6.74
C PHE A 212 -17.46 17.68 -6.19
N HIS A 213 -17.11 16.61 -5.46
CA HIS A 213 -15.80 16.45 -4.85
C HIS A 213 -14.67 16.32 -5.87
N LEU A 214 -14.90 15.59 -6.97
CA LEU A 214 -13.91 15.47 -8.05
C LEU A 214 -13.78 16.77 -8.84
N LYS A 215 -14.87 17.50 -9.04
CA LYS A 215 -14.90 18.76 -9.80
C LYS A 215 -14.16 19.88 -9.06
N PHE A 216 -14.35 19.98 -7.74
CA PHE A 216 -13.75 21.00 -6.89
C PHE A 216 -12.55 20.49 -6.09
N ALA A 217 -11.95 19.38 -6.53
CA ALA A 217 -10.72 18.86 -5.95
C ALA A 217 -9.59 19.91 -6.00
N ILE A 218 -8.85 19.97 -4.90
CA ILE A 218 -7.77 20.91 -4.66
C ILE A 218 -6.52 20.41 -5.37
N ARG A 219 -5.87 21.30 -6.14
CA ARG A 219 -4.70 20.98 -6.97
C ARG A 219 -3.52 21.95 -6.83
N SER A 220 -3.57 22.88 -5.88
CA SER A 220 -2.48 23.84 -5.66
C SER A 220 -2.21 24.07 -4.17
N PRO A 221 -0.95 24.36 -3.78
CA PRO A 221 -0.61 24.67 -2.39
C PRO A 221 -1.43 25.83 -1.82
N LYS A 222 -1.64 26.91 -2.61
CA LYS A 222 -2.42 28.08 -2.22
C LYS A 222 -3.87 27.68 -1.88
N MET A 223 -4.53 26.99 -2.81
CA MET A 223 -5.92 26.55 -2.61
C MET A 223 -6.03 25.55 -1.46
N LEU A 224 -5.02 24.68 -1.27
CA LEU A 224 -4.98 23.75 -0.14
C LEU A 224 -4.94 24.50 1.19
N ASN A 225 -4.07 25.50 1.33
CA ASN A 225 -3.96 26.26 2.57
C ASN A 225 -5.21 27.08 2.85
N GLU A 226 -5.76 27.73 1.83
CA GLU A 226 -7.02 28.48 1.94
C GLU A 226 -8.17 27.57 2.39
N MET A 227 -8.29 26.38 1.79
CA MET A 227 -9.25 25.34 2.17
C MET A 227 -8.92 24.68 3.51
N LEU A 228 -7.81 25.01 4.16
CA LEU A 228 -7.45 24.64 5.53
C LEU A 228 -7.41 25.86 6.46
N ASN A 229 -8.14 26.93 6.12
CA ASN A 229 -8.19 28.16 6.92
C ASN A 229 -6.82 28.80 7.17
N ASN A 230 -5.91 28.66 6.21
CA ASN A 230 -4.51 29.10 6.30
C ASN A 230 -3.76 28.52 7.51
N SER A 231 -4.12 27.33 7.96
CA SER A 231 -3.55 26.69 9.14
C SER A 231 -2.22 25.99 8.91
N LEU A 232 -1.75 25.87 7.66
CA LEU A 232 -0.46 25.23 7.37
C LEU A 232 0.70 26.15 7.73
N SER A 233 1.73 25.57 8.38
CA SER A 233 2.94 26.31 8.72
C SER A 233 3.70 26.79 7.47
N THR A 234 4.50 27.85 7.60
CA THR A 234 5.39 28.33 6.53
C THR A 234 6.27 27.21 5.96
N LYS A 235 6.84 26.38 6.84
CA LYS A 235 7.67 25.23 6.45
C LYS A 235 6.89 24.20 5.63
N THR A 236 5.63 23.94 5.98
CA THR A 236 4.76 23.04 5.21
C THR A 236 4.41 23.64 3.86
N MET A 237 4.17 24.95 3.80
CA MET A 237 3.89 25.64 2.55
C MET A 237 5.10 25.62 1.60
N GLU A 238 6.30 25.93 2.10
CA GLU A 238 7.56 25.81 1.34
C GLU A 238 7.71 24.41 0.74
N LEU A 239 7.47 23.37 1.55
CA LEU A 239 7.56 21.98 1.12
C LEU A 239 6.57 21.65 -0.02
N LEU A 240 5.34 22.16 0.06
CA LEU A 240 4.32 21.97 -0.97
C LEU A 240 4.66 22.74 -2.26
N HIS A 241 5.34 23.89 -2.15
CA HIS A 241 5.84 24.65 -3.29
C HIS A 241 7.01 23.91 -3.95
N GLU A 242 8.00 23.44 -3.19
CA GLU A 242 9.10 22.60 -3.69
C GLU A 242 8.57 21.34 -4.41
N ALA A 243 7.57 20.67 -3.83
CA ALA A 243 6.94 19.51 -4.44
C ALA A 243 6.31 19.84 -5.80
N ARG A 244 5.60 20.98 -5.88
CA ARG A 244 4.99 21.44 -7.14
C ARG A 244 6.06 21.76 -8.19
N GLU A 245 7.15 22.40 -7.79
CA GLU A 245 8.28 22.72 -8.68
C GLU A 245 8.99 21.47 -9.20
N ALA A 246 9.11 20.44 -8.36
CA ALA A 246 9.60 19.12 -8.76
C ALA A 246 8.65 18.38 -9.71
N GLY A 247 7.42 18.87 -9.89
CA GLY A 247 6.40 18.25 -10.76
C GLY A 247 5.54 17.19 -10.08
N LEU A 248 5.57 17.09 -8.74
CA LEU A 248 4.67 16.19 -8.01
C LEU A 248 3.22 16.66 -8.20
N PRO A 249 2.30 15.76 -8.59
CA PRO A 249 0.90 16.12 -8.75
C PRO A 249 0.28 16.45 -7.38
N SER A 250 -0.77 17.27 -7.36
CA SER A 250 -1.56 17.51 -6.15
C SER A 250 -3.03 17.32 -6.49
N PHE A 251 -3.71 16.46 -5.73
CA PHE A 251 -5.12 16.17 -5.92
C PHE A 251 -5.75 15.68 -4.62
N VAL A 252 -6.49 16.56 -3.95
CA VAL A 252 -7.21 16.24 -2.71
C VAL A 252 -8.67 16.61 -2.89
N ASN A 253 -9.57 15.68 -2.63
CA ASN A 253 -10.99 15.97 -2.73
C ASN A 253 -11.51 16.71 -1.46
N PRO A 254 -12.55 17.55 -1.58
CA PRO A 254 -13.10 18.32 -0.46
C PRO A 254 -13.54 17.46 0.73
N TYR A 255 -14.13 16.29 0.50
CA TYR A 255 -14.52 15.37 1.58
C TYR A 255 -13.32 14.94 2.41
N TYR A 256 -12.27 14.41 1.79
CA TYR A 256 -11.08 13.96 2.51
C TYR A 256 -10.41 15.11 3.24
N LEU A 257 -10.38 16.30 2.62
CA LEU A 257 -9.84 17.49 3.25
C LEU A 257 -10.63 17.91 4.51
N SER A 258 -11.95 17.69 4.54
CA SER A 258 -12.78 17.98 5.72
C SER A 258 -12.45 17.14 6.95
N LEU A 259 -11.72 16.02 6.76
CA LEU A 259 -11.23 15.18 7.85
C LEU A 259 -10.02 15.78 8.56
N LEU A 260 -9.30 16.72 7.92
CA LEU A 260 -8.12 17.36 8.50
C LEU A 260 -8.53 18.50 9.43
N ASN A 261 -7.91 18.52 10.60
CA ASN A 261 -8.10 19.55 11.61
C ASN A 261 -7.40 20.85 11.19
N VAL A 262 -8.09 21.97 11.30
CA VAL A 262 -7.48 23.31 11.11
C VAL A 262 -6.95 23.90 12.41
N SER A 263 -7.40 23.36 13.54
CA SER A 263 -6.89 23.61 14.89
C SER A 263 -6.78 22.28 15.63
N GLU A 264 -5.70 22.08 16.38
CA GLU A 264 -5.51 20.83 17.12
C GLU A 264 -6.47 20.77 18.32
N PRO A 265 -7.39 19.79 18.38
CA PRO A 265 -8.21 19.60 19.57
C PRO A 265 -7.32 19.13 20.73
N GLY A 266 -7.38 19.80 21.88
CA GLY A 266 -6.52 19.49 23.03
C GLY A 266 -6.68 18.04 23.55
N PHE A 267 -7.86 17.44 23.38
CA PHE A 267 -8.12 16.04 23.76
C PHE A 267 -7.63 15.02 22.72
N ALA A 268 -7.22 15.46 21.53
CA ALA A 268 -6.86 14.61 20.40
C ALA A 268 -5.74 15.25 19.55
N ILE A 269 -4.67 15.67 20.23
CA ILE A 269 -3.47 16.26 19.62
C ILE A 269 -2.86 15.28 18.62
N GLY A 270 -2.61 15.74 17.40
CA GLY A 270 -2.05 14.93 16.32
C GLY A 270 -2.95 13.80 15.81
N SER A 271 -4.23 13.78 16.17
CA SER A 271 -5.17 12.71 15.79
C SER A 271 -5.42 12.58 14.30
N ASP A 272 -5.16 13.63 13.51
CA ASP A 272 -5.29 13.61 12.06
C ASP A 272 -3.95 13.44 11.32
N LEU A 273 -2.82 13.30 12.03
CA LEU A 273 -1.49 13.19 11.40
C LEU A 273 -1.44 12.06 10.38
N ALA A 274 -1.97 10.89 10.75
CA ALA A 274 -1.97 9.71 9.89
C ALA A 274 -2.71 9.95 8.55
N ILE A 275 -3.79 10.74 8.54
CA ILE A 275 -4.54 11.06 7.32
C ILE A 275 -3.99 12.30 6.61
N ARG A 276 -3.33 13.22 7.34
CA ARG A 276 -2.63 14.39 6.81
C ARG A 276 -1.38 14.00 6.02
N ASP A 277 -0.66 12.98 6.46
CA ASP A 277 0.54 12.46 5.79
C ASP A 277 0.22 11.83 4.42
N TYR A 278 -1.05 11.55 4.11
CA TYR A 278 -1.47 11.15 2.77
C TYR A 278 -1.56 12.32 1.79
N VAL A 279 -1.54 13.56 2.29
CA VAL A 279 -1.68 14.81 1.51
C VAL A 279 -0.38 15.59 1.45
N ILE A 280 0.39 15.61 2.55
CA ILE A 280 1.62 16.40 2.66
C ILE A 280 2.83 15.54 2.28
N TYR A 281 3.56 15.96 1.25
CA TYR A 281 4.77 15.28 0.79
C TYR A 281 5.89 15.32 1.82
N SER A 282 6.77 14.32 1.80
CA SER A 282 8.03 14.34 2.56
C SER A 282 9.15 14.95 1.71
N LYS A 283 10.17 15.53 2.36
CA LYS A 283 11.37 16.04 1.67
C LYS A 283 12.10 14.95 0.88
N GLN A 284 12.12 13.73 1.40
CA GLN A 284 12.75 12.58 0.77
C GLN A 284 12.04 12.26 -0.54
N LEU A 285 10.70 12.19 -0.54
CA LEU A 285 9.95 11.92 -1.76
C LEU A 285 10.16 13.00 -2.82
N ILE A 286 10.20 14.28 -2.43
CA ILE A 286 10.47 15.38 -3.37
C ILE A 286 11.86 15.22 -4.02
N LYS A 287 12.88 14.86 -3.22
CA LYS A 287 14.26 14.68 -3.72
C LYS A 287 14.42 13.48 -4.64
N GLU A 288 13.68 12.39 -4.39
CA GLU A 288 13.76 11.19 -5.21
C GLU A 288 12.81 11.22 -6.41
N PHE A 289 11.83 12.13 -6.44
CA PHE A 289 10.95 12.28 -7.59
C PHE A 289 11.76 12.64 -8.85
N GLY A 290 11.53 11.91 -9.93
CA GLY A 290 12.38 11.92 -11.13
C GLY A 290 13.32 10.71 -11.22
N GLN A 291 13.57 10.00 -10.12
CA GLN A 291 14.44 8.82 -10.04
C GLN A 291 13.73 7.58 -9.49
N ILE A 292 12.42 7.66 -9.22
CA ILE A 292 11.66 6.54 -8.67
C ILE A 292 11.51 5.48 -9.75
N VAL A 293 11.87 4.24 -9.41
CA VAL A 293 11.68 3.06 -10.26
C VAL A 293 10.59 2.15 -9.68
N ALA A 294 10.03 1.28 -10.52
CA ALA A 294 9.13 0.24 -10.04
C ALA A 294 9.88 -0.66 -9.05
N TRP A 295 9.32 -0.81 -7.84
CA TRP A 295 9.93 -1.64 -6.79
C TRP A 295 9.94 -3.12 -7.15
N GLU A 296 8.91 -3.57 -7.84
CA GLU A 296 8.65 -4.99 -8.08
C GLU A 296 9.15 -5.33 -9.48
N MET A 297 10.14 -6.20 -9.56
CA MET A 297 10.80 -6.56 -10.83
C MET A 297 9.79 -7.16 -11.83
N GLU A 298 8.74 -7.82 -11.34
CA GLU A 298 7.65 -8.41 -12.11
C GLU A 298 6.76 -7.37 -12.80
N ASP A 299 6.78 -6.11 -12.36
CA ASP A 299 6.02 -5.03 -12.98
C ASP A 299 6.74 -4.44 -14.21
N ILE A 300 8.00 -4.83 -14.46
CA ILE A 300 8.72 -4.50 -15.69
C ILE A 300 8.26 -5.48 -16.79
N ILE A 301 7.49 -4.96 -17.76
CA ILE A 301 6.84 -5.77 -18.79
C ILE A 301 7.37 -5.38 -20.18
N GLU A 302 7.89 -6.37 -20.90
CA GLU A 302 8.31 -6.23 -22.30
C GLU A 302 7.40 -7.05 -23.22
N PRO A 303 6.87 -6.47 -24.32
CA PRO A 303 6.05 -7.22 -25.26
C PRO A 303 6.74 -8.47 -25.79
N GLY A 304 6.06 -9.62 -25.68
CA GLY A 304 6.55 -10.90 -26.18
C GLY A 304 7.61 -11.58 -25.31
N LYS A 305 7.99 -11.00 -24.17
CA LYS A 305 8.95 -11.60 -23.22
C LYS A 305 8.27 -11.90 -21.88
N PRO A 306 8.72 -12.95 -21.16
CA PRO A 306 8.28 -13.18 -19.81
C PRO A 306 8.81 -12.09 -18.87
N ASN A 307 8.01 -11.66 -17.90
CA ASN A 307 8.48 -10.83 -16.79
C ASN A 307 9.35 -11.64 -15.81
N ALA A 308 9.82 -11.01 -14.73
CA ALA A 308 10.68 -11.67 -13.73
C ALA A 308 10.05 -12.94 -13.10
N ALA A 309 8.72 -13.04 -13.07
CA ALA A 309 7.99 -14.21 -12.58
C ALA A 309 7.64 -15.25 -13.68
N GLY A 310 8.11 -15.04 -14.92
CA GLY A 310 7.94 -15.98 -16.04
C GLY A 310 6.70 -15.76 -16.90
N TRP A 311 5.93 -14.69 -16.69
CA TRP A 311 4.65 -14.47 -17.37
C TRP A 311 4.79 -13.57 -18.59
N ILE A 312 4.29 -14.03 -19.75
CA ILE A 312 4.13 -13.18 -20.94
C ILE A 312 2.77 -12.49 -20.85
N LEU A 313 2.76 -11.16 -20.82
CA LEU A 313 1.54 -10.39 -20.61
C LEU A 313 1.06 -9.70 -21.92
N PRO A 314 -0.25 -9.74 -22.23
CA PRO A 314 -0.82 -9.16 -23.46
C PRO A 314 -0.74 -7.63 -23.52
N THR A 315 -0.48 -6.97 -22.39
CA THR A 315 -0.43 -5.50 -22.27
C THR A 315 0.62 -5.10 -21.23
N ILE A 316 1.20 -3.91 -21.40
CA ILE A 316 2.19 -3.36 -20.46
C ILE A 316 1.51 -2.72 -19.23
N HIS A 317 0.29 -2.18 -19.37
CA HIS A 317 -0.28 -1.29 -18.34
C HIS A 317 -1.61 -1.75 -17.75
N ASN A 318 -2.31 -2.69 -18.40
CA ASN A 318 -3.67 -3.06 -18.01
C ASN A 318 -3.73 -4.42 -17.29
N LEU A 319 -2.60 -5.12 -17.22
CA LEU A 319 -2.50 -6.43 -16.61
C LEU A 319 -1.13 -6.62 -15.95
N HIS A 320 -1.14 -7.03 -14.68
CA HIS A 320 0.07 -7.37 -13.94
C HIS A 320 -0.10 -8.76 -13.31
N ARG A 321 0.92 -9.61 -13.39
CA ARG A 321 0.92 -10.94 -12.77
C ARG A 321 2.27 -11.20 -12.13
N ARG A 322 2.22 -11.50 -10.84
CA ARG A 322 3.38 -11.88 -10.04
C ARG A 322 3.23 -13.29 -9.48
N TYR A 323 2.00 -13.65 -9.12
CA TYR A 323 1.67 -14.94 -8.52
C TYR A 323 1.01 -15.89 -9.52
N PRO A 324 1.12 -17.21 -9.30
CA PRO A 324 0.53 -18.21 -10.20
C PRO A 324 -0.98 -18.08 -10.36
N GLU A 325 -1.74 -17.88 -9.27
CA GLU A 325 -3.20 -17.97 -9.32
C GLU A 325 -3.92 -16.62 -9.42
N VAL A 326 -3.18 -15.51 -9.39
CA VAL A 326 -3.72 -14.16 -9.27
C VAL A 326 -3.14 -13.23 -10.33
N ALA A 327 -4.02 -12.52 -11.04
CA ALA A 327 -3.61 -11.39 -11.86
C ALA A 327 -4.42 -10.13 -11.53
N ILE A 328 -3.74 -8.99 -11.63
CA ILE A 328 -4.30 -7.67 -11.44
C ILE A 328 -4.72 -7.15 -12.80
N MET A 329 -5.97 -6.71 -12.93
CA MET A 329 -6.48 -6.02 -14.11
C MET A 329 -6.69 -4.54 -13.78
N ILE A 330 -6.12 -3.66 -14.61
CA ILE A 330 -6.32 -2.21 -14.55
C ILE A 330 -7.18 -1.79 -15.75
N PRO A 331 -8.47 -1.45 -15.54
CA PRO A 331 -9.34 -1.03 -16.64
C PRO A 331 -8.82 0.23 -17.32
N ASP A 332 -8.87 0.29 -18.66
CA ASP A 332 -8.42 1.46 -19.45
C ASP A 332 -9.44 2.62 -19.42
N THR A 333 -10.15 2.77 -18.31
CA THR A 333 -11.24 3.72 -18.08
C THR A 333 -10.78 4.78 -17.07
N VAL A 334 -11.71 5.60 -16.55
CA VAL A 334 -11.44 6.53 -15.43
C VAL A 334 -10.98 5.79 -14.16
N GLY A 335 -11.15 4.46 -14.07
CA GLY A 335 -10.59 3.62 -12.99
C GLY A 335 -9.06 3.69 -12.83
N ARG A 336 -8.33 4.23 -13.82
CA ARG A 336 -6.90 4.58 -13.69
C ARG A 336 -6.65 5.76 -12.76
N ALA A 337 -7.62 6.66 -12.61
CA ALA A 337 -7.53 7.81 -11.72
C ALA A 337 -7.88 7.42 -10.28
N CYS A 338 -7.34 8.17 -9.32
CA CYS A 338 -7.70 8.03 -7.90
C CYS A 338 -8.73 9.09 -7.50
N GLY A 339 -9.54 8.82 -6.47
CA GLY A 339 -10.41 9.83 -5.83
C GLY A 339 -9.65 10.87 -4.99
N GLY A 340 -8.35 10.66 -4.79
CA GLY A 340 -7.39 11.50 -4.10
C GLY A 340 -5.99 10.92 -4.33
N LEU A 341 -4.97 11.75 -4.56
CA LEU A 341 -3.60 11.26 -4.70
C LEU A 341 -3.01 11.02 -3.31
N CYS A 342 -2.57 9.79 -3.04
CA CYS A 342 -1.85 9.47 -1.82
C CYS A 342 -0.35 9.72 -2.00
N VAL A 343 0.26 10.41 -1.05
CA VAL A 343 1.71 10.63 -0.97
C VAL A 343 2.47 9.30 -0.99
N SER A 344 1.92 8.25 -0.38
CA SER A 344 2.48 6.90 -0.32
C SER A 344 2.14 6.00 -1.53
N CYS A 345 1.72 6.58 -2.66
CA CYS A 345 1.34 5.80 -3.84
C CYS A 345 2.51 4.95 -4.35
N GLN A 346 2.35 3.62 -4.37
CA GLN A 346 3.35 2.70 -4.93
C GLN A 346 3.59 2.89 -6.44
N ARG A 347 2.70 3.63 -7.12
CA ARG A 347 2.81 3.97 -8.56
C ARG A 347 3.25 5.40 -8.79
N MET A 348 3.97 6.00 -7.84
CA MET A 348 4.49 7.36 -8.02
C MET A 348 5.41 7.47 -9.26
N TYR A 349 6.11 6.38 -9.63
CA TYR A 349 6.93 6.31 -10.84
C TYR A 349 6.14 6.53 -12.15
N ASP A 350 4.86 6.14 -12.20
CA ASP A 350 3.99 6.36 -13.37
C ASP A 350 3.53 7.82 -13.51
N PHE A 351 3.52 8.58 -12.40
CA PHE A 351 3.29 10.02 -12.44
C PHE A 351 4.54 10.76 -12.92
N GLN A 352 5.73 10.30 -12.53
CA GLN A 352 7.02 10.81 -13.03
C GLN A 352 7.15 10.64 -14.55
N SER A 353 6.78 9.48 -15.09
CA SER A 353 6.87 9.20 -16.54
C SER A 353 5.83 9.99 -17.37
N GLY A 354 4.89 10.66 -16.71
CA GLY A 354 3.79 11.37 -17.35
C GLY A 354 2.67 10.48 -17.86
N HIS A 355 2.74 9.16 -17.65
CA HIS A 355 1.73 8.19 -18.08
C HIS A 355 0.41 8.36 -17.33
N LEU A 356 0.46 8.68 -16.03
CA LEU A 356 -0.72 9.03 -15.22
C LEU A 356 -0.99 10.53 -15.16
N ASN A 357 -0.12 11.36 -15.74
CA ASN A 357 -0.39 12.79 -15.87
C ASN A 357 -1.40 12.98 -17.00
N PHE A 358 -2.46 13.74 -16.73
CA PHE A 358 -3.66 13.94 -17.55
C PHE A 358 -3.42 14.62 -18.93
N ASN A 359 -2.31 14.35 -19.61
CA ASN A 359 -2.01 14.78 -20.97
C ASN A 359 -2.67 13.82 -21.98
N LEU A 360 -3.97 14.02 -22.17
CA LEU A 360 -4.85 13.18 -23.00
C LEU A 360 -4.43 13.12 -24.48
N ASP A 361 -3.69 14.13 -24.98
CA ASP A 361 -3.29 14.23 -26.38
C ASP A 361 -2.18 13.23 -26.75
N LYS A 362 -1.31 12.87 -25.79
CA LYS A 362 -0.25 11.85 -25.98
C LYS A 362 -0.71 10.42 -25.70
N LEU A 363 -1.89 10.24 -25.10
CA LEU A 363 -2.42 8.95 -24.64
C LEU A 363 -3.56 8.42 -25.52
N LYS A 364 -3.68 8.85 -26.78
CA LYS A 364 -4.71 8.32 -27.68
C LYS A 364 -4.58 6.79 -27.78
N PRO A 365 -5.60 6.03 -27.34
CA PRO A 365 -5.54 4.58 -27.38
C PRO A 365 -5.36 4.12 -28.83
N LYS A 366 -4.38 3.25 -29.09
CA LYS A 366 -4.22 2.57 -30.38
C LYS A 366 -5.35 1.56 -30.64
N GLU A 367 -6.09 1.20 -29.60
CA GLU A 367 -7.14 0.19 -29.55
C GLU A 367 -8.31 0.72 -28.71
N THR A 368 -9.54 0.38 -29.08
CA THR A 368 -10.72 0.80 -28.30
C THR A 368 -10.84 0.01 -27.00
N TRP A 369 -11.50 0.59 -25.98
CA TRP A 369 -11.68 -0.10 -24.70
C TRP A 369 -12.37 -1.47 -24.81
N PRO A 370 -13.44 -1.66 -25.60
CA PRO A 370 -14.07 -2.98 -25.75
C PRO A 370 -13.12 -4.05 -26.32
N GLN A 371 -12.33 -3.71 -27.33
CA GLN A 371 -11.35 -4.64 -27.93
C GLN A 371 -10.28 -5.03 -26.90
N LYS A 372 -9.75 -4.04 -26.17
CA LYS A 372 -8.78 -4.28 -25.12
C LYS A 372 -9.35 -5.11 -23.98
N LEU A 373 -10.58 -4.83 -23.55
CA LEU A 373 -11.26 -5.60 -22.50
C LEU A 373 -11.43 -7.07 -22.92
N GLN A 374 -11.81 -7.33 -24.16
CA GLN A 374 -11.89 -8.70 -24.69
C GLN A 374 -10.52 -9.37 -24.61
N LYS A 375 -9.46 -8.74 -25.12
CA LYS A 375 -8.08 -9.25 -25.05
C LYS A 375 -7.63 -9.57 -23.62
N LEU A 376 -8.01 -8.74 -22.65
CA LEU A 376 -7.73 -8.98 -21.24
C LEU A 376 -8.49 -10.20 -20.73
N MET A 377 -9.78 -10.34 -21.07
CA MET A 377 -10.58 -11.50 -20.69
C MET A 377 -10.03 -12.79 -21.32
N ASP A 378 -9.61 -12.77 -22.59
CA ASP A 378 -9.01 -13.91 -23.28
C ASP A 378 -7.79 -14.45 -22.50
N TYR A 379 -6.94 -13.56 -21.98
CA TYR A 379 -5.81 -13.95 -21.15
C TYR A 379 -6.24 -14.70 -19.87
N PHE A 380 -7.27 -14.23 -19.18
CA PHE A 380 -7.83 -14.95 -18.02
C PHE A 380 -8.52 -16.25 -18.43
N GLU A 381 -9.17 -16.28 -19.58
CA GLU A 381 -9.93 -17.42 -20.10
C GLU A 381 -9.02 -18.59 -20.51
N GLU A 382 -7.90 -18.30 -21.15
CA GLU A 382 -6.97 -19.30 -21.69
C GLU A 382 -5.95 -19.79 -20.64
N ASP A 383 -5.68 -19.01 -19.59
CA ASP A 383 -4.67 -19.39 -18.59
C ASP A 383 -5.10 -20.61 -17.75
N THR A 384 -4.16 -21.54 -17.51
CA THR A 384 -4.46 -22.80 -16.82
C THR A 384 -4.49 -22.68 -15.30
N GLN A 385 -3.99 -21.58 -14.72
CA GLN A 385 -3.73 -21.43 -13.29
C GLN A 385 -4.51 -20.28 -12.63
N LEU A 386 -4.93 -19.26 -13.39
CA LEU A 386 -5.62 -18.10 -12.82
C LEU A 386 -6.99 -18.45 -12.23
N ARG A 387 -7.16 -18.10 -10.95
CA ARG A 387 -8.40 -18.29 -10.17
C ARG A 387 -8.97 -17.00 -9.60
N ASP A 388 -8.16 -15.95 -9.56
CA ASP A 388 -8.44 -14.70 -8.86
C ASP A 388 -8.11 -13.50 -9.74
N ILE A 389 -9.10 -12.64 -9.93
CA ILE A 389 -8.96 -11.36 -10.60
C ILE A 389 -9.07 -10.23 -9.58
N LEU A 390 -8.03 -9.40 -9.50
CA LEU A 390 -8.06 -8.13 -8.78
C LEU A 390 -8.24 -6.98 -9.76
N ILE A 391 -9.42 -6.39 -9.79
CA ILE A 391 -9.72 -5.19 -10.59
C ILE A 391 -9.34 -3.96 -9.78
N THR A 392 -8.45 -3.12 -10.28
CA THR A 392 -7.93 -1.97 -9.51
C THR A 392 -7.49 -0.81 -10.39
N GLY A 393 -7.30 0.33 -9.72
CA GLY A 393 -6.02 1.01 -9.65
C GLY A 393 -5.68 2.06 -10.69
N GLY A 394 -5.78 3.38 -10.52
CA GLY A 394 -5.86 4.19 -9.31
C GLY A 394 -6.86 3.74 -8.28
N ASP A 395 -8.09 3.49 -8.69
CA ASP A 395 -9.15 3.01 -7.80
C ASP A 395 -10.29 2.38 -8.62
N ALA A 396 -10.68 1.14 -8.31
CA ALA A 396 -11.71 0.42 -9.07
C ALA A 396 -13.05 1.18 -9.11
N LEU A 397 -13.45 1.80 -8.01
CA LEU A 397 -14.75 2.47 -7.91
C LEU A 397 -14.71 3.89 -8.52
N MET A 398 -13.59 4.36 -9.05
CA MET A 398 -13.55 5.58 -9.88
C MET A 398 -14.17 5.36 -11.27
N SER A 399 -14.34 4.10 -11.70
CA SER A 399 -15.15 3.79 -12.88
C SER A 399 -16.61 4.21 -12.65
N SER A 400 -17.23 4.80 -13.67
CA SER A 400 -18.66 5.09 -13.67
C SER A 400 -19.48 3.81 -13.52
N ASP A 401 -20.71 3.91 -13.04
CA ASP A 401 -21.61 2.76 -12.88
C ASP A 401 -21.75 1.95 -14.18
N LYS A 402 -21.97 2.63 -15.31
CA LYS A 402 -22.01 1.98 -16.63
C LYS A 402 -20.72 1.23 -16.95
N SER A 403 -19.57 1.84 -16.67
CA SER A 403 -18.26 1.21 -16.94
C SER A 403 -18.02 0.01 -16.02
N MET A 404 -18.38 0.12 -14.74
CA MET A 404 -18.27 -0.98 -13.78
C MET A 404 -19.15 -2.15 -14.20
N GLN A 405 -20.40 -1.88 -14.59
CA GLN A 405 -21.32 -2.89 -15.10
C GLN A 405 -20.74 -3.61 -16.32
N THR A 406 -20.17 -2.89 -17.28
CA THR A 406 -19.51 -3.49 -18.45
C THR A 406 -18.33 -4.39 -18.07
N ILE A 407 -17.48 -3.94 -17.14
CA ILE A 407 -16.33 -4.72 -16.68
C ILE A 407 -16.79 -6.01 -15.99
N LEU A 408 -17.73 -5.91 -15.05
CA LEU A 408 -18.23 -7.05 -14.29
C LEU A 408 -18.99 -8.04 -15.18
N GLN A 409 -19.75 -7.55 -16.16
CA GLN A 409 -20.41 -8.39 -17.15
C GLN A 409 -19.39 -9.18 -17.98
N ALA A 410 -18.30 -8.54 -18.44
CA ALA A 410 -17.24 -9.23 -19.18
C ALA A 410 -16.53 -10.31 -18.33
N VAL A 411 -16.28 -10.04 -17.05
CA VAL A 411 -15.71 -11.03 -16.10
C VAL A 411 -16.67 -12.21 -15.91
N TYR A 412 -17.96 -11.95 -15.76
CA TYR A 412 -18.98 -13.00 -15.64
C TYR A 412 -19.04 -13.87 -16.89
N GLU A 413 -19.10 -13.27 -18.08
CA GLU A 413 -19.16 -14.00 -19.34
C GLU A 413 -17.92 -14.84 -19.58
N MET A 414 -16.73 -14.29 -19.29
CA MET A 414 -15.47 -15.02 -19.36
C MET A 414 -15.46 -16.21 -18.39
N ALA A 415 -15.86 -16.02 -17.13
CA ALA A 415 -15.91 -17.10 -16.14
C ALA A 415 -16.87 -18.22 -16.58
N MET A 416 -18.01 -17.87 -17.17
CA MET A 416 -18.96 -18.83 -17.74
C MET A 416 -18.35 -19.61 -18.91
N ARG A 417 -17.71 -18.93 -19.87
CA ARG A 417 -17.05 -19.61 -21.00
C ARG A 417 -15.93 -20.54 -20.53
N LYS A 418 -15.12 -20.10 -19.57
CA LYS A 418 -14.04 -20.89 -18.98
C LYS A 418 -14.58 -22.18 -18.31
N LYS A 419 -15.66 -22.06 -17.54
CA LYS A 419 -16.36 -23.18 -16.92
C LYS A 419 -17.00 -24.13 -17.95
N GLU A 420 -17.57 -23.60 -19.01
CA GLU A 420 -18.14 -24.41 -20.10
C GLU A 420 -17.05 -25.17 -20.86
N SER A 421 -15.92 -24.52 -21.16
CA SER A 421 -14.75 -25.16 -21.78
C SER A 421 -14.28 -26.38 -20.99
N ASN A 422 -14.22 -26.27 -19.66
CA ASN A 422 -13.87 -27.39 -18.77
C ASN A 422 -14.80 -28.61 -18.86
N ARG A 423 -16.04 -28.46 -19.30
CA ARG A 423 -16.96 -29.60 -19.52
C ARG A 423 -16.54 -30.44 -20.72
N ASN A 424 -15.91 -29.81 -21.71
CA ASN A 424 -15.46 -30.44 -22.95
C ASN A 424 -14.01 -30.93 -22.89
N LEU A 425 -13.24 -30.49 -21.88
CA LEU A 425 -11.85 -30.90 -21.69
C LEU A 425 -11.73 -32.26 -20.99
N PRO A 426 -10.81 -33.14 -21.44
CA PRO A 426 -10.54 -34.41 -20.75
C PRO A 426 -10.08 -34.22 -19.30
N GLU A 427 -10.27 -35.27 -18.49
CA GLU A 427 -9.76 -35.29 -17.12
C GLU A 427 -8.22 -35.12 -17.13
N GLY A 428 -7.70 -34.29 -16.22
CA GLY A 428 -6.29 -33.89 -16.21
C GLY A 428 -5.89 -32.80 -17.22
N LYS A 429 -6.82 -32.33 -18.07
CA LYS A 429 -6.62 -31.17 -18.97
C LYS A 429 -7.49 -29.95 -18.62
N LYS A 430 -8.35 -30.07 -17.59
CA LYS A 430 -9.15 -28.96 -17.08
C LYS A 430 -8.27 -27.81 -16.60
N ILE A 431 -8.74 -26.60 -16.84
CA ILE A 431 -8.09 -25.35 -16.44
C ILE A 431 -8.71 -24.80 -15.16
N ALA A 432 -7.96 -23.98 -14.43
CA ALA A 432 -8.42 -23.41 -13.18
C ALA A 432 -9.59 -22.43 -13.38
N GLU A 433 -10.76 -22.69 -12.80
CA GLU A 433 -11.90 -21.76 -12.87
C GLU A 433 -11.68 -20.52 -12.01
N ILE A 434 -12.33 -19.40 -12.38
CA ILE A 434 -12.33 -18.18 -11.57
C ILE A 434 -13.19 -18.42 -10.32
N THR A 435 -12.56 -18.34 -9.16
CA THR A 435 -13.20 -18.55 -7.86
C THR A 435 -13.29 -17.28 -7.02
N ARG A 436 -12.51 -16.25 -7.35
CA ARG A 436 -12.48 -15.00 -6.61
C ARG A 436 -12.41 -13.78 -7.53
N VAL A 437 -13.19 -12.76 -7.20
CA VAL A 437 -13.15 -11.44 -7.83
C VAL A 437 -13.00 -10.39 -6.75
N ARG A 438 -12.06 -9.47 -6.93
CA ARG A 438 -11.76 -8.42 -5.97
C ARG A 438 -11.78 -7.05 -6.63
N LEU A 439 -12.29 -6.05 -5.92
CA LEU A 439 -12.19 -4.64 -6.30
C LEU A 439 -11.25 -3.92 -5.33
N GLY A 440 -10.11 -3.46 -5.84
CA GLY A 440 -9.18 -2.61 -5.10
C GLY A 440 -9.66 -1.16 -5.09
N THR A 441 -10.12 -0.66 -3.95
CA THR A 441 -10.72 0.68 -3.85
C THR A 441 -10.57 1.28 -2.46
N ARG A 442 -10.20 2.56 -2.39
CA ARG A 442 -10.18 3.34 -1.15
C ARG A 442 -11.41 4.23 -1.01
N LEU A 443 -12.27 4.33 -2.03
CA LEU A 443 -13.39 5.29 -2.02
C LEU A 443 -14.36 5.15 -0.84
N PRO A 444 -14.61 3.98 -0.22
CA PRO A 444 -15.41 3.92 1.00
C PRO A 444 -14.89 4.84 2.12
N VAL A 445 -13.57 5.07 2.18
CA VAL A 445 -12.93 5.98 3.15
C VAL A 445 -12.62 7.34 2.51
N PHE A 446 -12.13 7.36 1.27
CA PHE A 446 -11.62 8.57 0.61
C PHE A 446 -12.71 9.46 0.00
N LEU A 447 -13.83 8.87 -0.44
CA LEU A 447 -14.92 9.56 -1.11
C LEU A 447 -16.22 8.73 -0.99
N PRO A 448 -16.79 8.60 0.22
CA PRO A 448 -17.88 7.68 0.52
C PRO A 448 -19.16 7.96 -0.28
N GLN A 449 -19.31 9.17 -0.81
CA GLN A 449 -20.41 9.56 -1.70
C GLN A 449 -20.51 8.65 -2.93
N ARG A 450 -19.42 7.97 -3.32
CA ARG A 450 -19.43 7.01 -4.44
C ARG A 450 -20.35 5.81 -4.21
N ILE A 451 -20.61 5.46 -2.95
CA ILE A 451 -21.44 4.32 -2.59
C ILE A 451 -22.92 4.71 -2.69
N THR A 452 -23.50 4.48 -3.87
CA THR A 452 -24.91 4.78 -4.17
C THR A 452 -25.74 3.51 -4.28
N LYS A 453 -27.08 3.65 -4.29
CA LYS A 453 -27.99 2.50 -4.47
C LYS A 453 -27.77 1.82 -5.82
N GLU A 454 -27.45 2.59 -6.85
CA GLU A 454 -27.19 2.13 -8.21
C GLU A 454 -25.92 1.28 -8.26
N LEU A 455 -24.82 1.73 -7.64
CA LEU A 455 -23.60 0.94 -7.54
C LEU A 455 -23.85 -0.35 -6.77
N ILE A 456 -24.55 -0.28 -5.63
CA ILE A 456 -24.88 -1.47 -4.83
C ILE A 456 -25.68 -2.48 -5.66
N ALA A 457 -26.66 -2.03 -6.45
CA ALA A 457 -27.45 -2.89 -7.32
C ALA A 457 -26.58 -3.58 -8.39
N ILE A 458 -25.62 -2.87 -8.99
CA ILE A 458 -24.67 -3.45 -9.96
C ILE A 458 -23.80 -4.52 -9.30
N LEU A 459 -23.27 -4.26 -8.11
CA LEU A 459 -22.44 -5.22 -7.37
C LEU A 459 -23.24 -6.46 -6.96
N ALA A 460 -24.49 -6.29 -6.51
CA ALA A 460 -25.38 -7.38 -6.13
C ALA A 460 -25.78 -8.25 -7.33
N ASP A 461 -26.11 -7.65 -8.48
CA ASP A 461 -26.39 -8.38 -9.72
C ASP A 461 -25.18 -9.23 -10.15
N PHE A 462 -23.98 -8.66 -10.06
CA PHE A 462 -22.75 -9.38 -10.35
C PHE A 462 -22.49 -10.53 -9.38
N GLU A 463 -22.68 -10.34 -8.08
CA GLU A 463 -22.53 -11.41 -7.08
C GLU A 463 -23.47 -12.58 -7.39
N GLN A 464 -24.74 -12.28 -7.68
CA GLN A 464 -25.75 -13.28 -8.00
C GLN A 464 -25.38 -14.08 -9.26
N LYS A 465 -25.02 -13.39 -10.35
CA LYS A 465 -24.63 -14.03 -11.62
C LYS A 465 -23.29 -14.77 -11.50
N GLY A 466 -22.30 -14.15 -10.88
CA GLY A 466 -20.97 -14.72 -10.68
C GLY A 466 -21.00 -16.01 -9.85
N THR A 467 -21.90 -16.11 -8.87
CA THR A 467 -22.11 -17.34 -8.11
C THR A 467 -22.54 -18.50 -9.01
N GLN A 468 -23.40 -18.25 -10.00
CA GLN A 468 -23.80 -19.26 -11.00
C GLN A 468 -22.62 -19.70 -11.88
N ALA A 469 -21.70 -18.78 -12.15
CA ALA A 469 -20.43 -19.04 -12.83
C ALA A 469 -19.39 -19.79 -11.97
N GLY A 470 -19.67 -20.07 -10.70
CA GLY A 470 -18.76 -20.80 -9.79
C GLY A 470 -17.80 -19.91 -8.98
N ILE A 471 -17.95 -18.58 -9.06
CA ILE A 471 -17.20 -17.63 -8.23
C ILE A 471 -17.71 -17.75 -6.79
N LYS A 472 -16.80 -17.91 -5.83
CA LYS A 472 -17.09 -18.17 -4.40
C LYS A 472 -16.80 -16.97 -3.50
N GLN A 473 -15.95 -16.04 -3.96
CA GLN A 473 -15.50 -14.91 -3.16
C GLN A 473 -15.60 -13.61 -3.95
N PHE A 474 -16.31 -12.64 -3.38
CA PHE A 474 -16.45 -11.27 -3.88
C PHE A 474 -15.93 -10.31 -2.81
N VAL A 475 -14.83 -9.61 -3.08
CA VAL A 475 -14.12 -8.86 -2.02
C VAL A 475 -13.92 -7.40 -2.43
N ILE A 476 -14.28 -6.49 -1.53
CA ILE A 476 -13.83 -5.10 -1.58
C ILE A 476 -12.54 -5.00 -0.77
N GLN A 477 -11.44 -4.66 -1.43
CA GLN A 477 -10.11 -4.55 -0.82
C GLN A 477 -9.71 -3.08 -0.72
N THR A 478 -9.66 -2.55 0.50
CA THR A 478 -9.37 -1.14 0.82
C THR A 478 -7.93 -0.86 1.22
#